data_AF-A0A151H440-F1
#
_entry.id   AF-A0A151H440-F1
#
_cell.length_a   1.000
_cell.length_b   1.000
_cell.length_c   1.000
_cell.angle_alpha   90.00
_cell.angle_beta   90.00
_cell.angle_gamma   90.00
#
_symmetry.space_group_name_H-M   'P 1'
#
loop_
_entity.id
_entity.type
_entity.pdbx_description
1 polymer ?
#
loop_
_entity_poly.entity_id
_entity_poly.type
_entity_poly.pdbx_seq_one_letter_code
_entity_poly.pdbx_strand_id
1 'polypeptide(L)' 'PMLAHKAEEEGIACVEMIAGVGEGHVNYETIPSVIYTHPEIAGVGKTEEE' A
#
# COMPACT_ATOMS: atom_id res chain seq x y z
N PRO A 1 -5.45 2.18 3.59
CA PRO A 1 -5.52 1.11 4.62
C PRO A 1 -4.30 1.10 5.57
N MET A 2 -4.42 0.48 6.77
CA MET A 2 -3.32 0.34 7.73
C MET A 2 -2.73 -1.08 7.63
N LEU A 3 -1.76 -1.28 6.74
CA LEU A 3 -1.16 -2.58 6.42
C LEU A 3 0.35 -2.50 6.54
N ALA A 4 0.99 -3.58 6.99
CA ALA A 4 2.44 -3.62 7.21
C ALA A 4 3.23 -3.34 5.92
N HIS A 5 2.88 -4.00 4.82
CA HIS A 5 3.55 -3.82 3.53
C HIS A 5 3.34 -2.41 2.94
N LYS A 6 2.22 -1.74 3.27
CA LYS A 6 2.01 -0.34 2.90
C LYS A 6 2.97 0.56 3.68
N ALA A 7 3.04 0.36 5.00
CA ALA A 7 3.92 1.14 5.86
C ALA A 7 5.41 0.93 5.52
N GLU A 8 5.78 -0.28 5.07
CA GLU A 8 7.11 -0.58 4.56
C GLU A 8 7.45 0.27 3.33
N GLU A 9 6.60 0.27 2.31
CA GLU A 9 6.81 1.04 1.08
C GLU A 9 6.81 2.55 1.34
N GLU A 10 5.88 3.05 2.17
CA GLU A 10 5.85 4.45 2.62
C GLU A 10 7.12 4.82 3.39
N GLY A 11 7.68 3.89 4.16
CA GLY A 11 8.94 4.06 4.88
C GLY A 11 10.14 4.20 3.95
N ILE A 12 10.23 3.34 2.93
CA ILE A 12 11.26 3.43 1.89
C ILE A 12 11.15 4.77 1.17
N ALA A 13 9.95 5.12 0.69
CA ALA A 13 9.72 6.38 -0.02
C ALA A 13 10.10 7.61 0.84
N CYS A 14 9.78 7.58 2.13
CA CYS A 14 10.17 8.62 3.08
C CYS A 14 11.70 8.79 3.17
N VAL A 15 12.45 7.69 3.33
CA VAL A 15 13.91 7.74 3.46
C VAL A 15 14.56 8.16 2.14
N GLU A 16 14.07 7.69 0.99
CA GLU A 16 14.57 8.09 -0.32
C GLU A 16 14.42 9.59 -0.56
N MET A 17 13.27 10.16 -0.21
CA MET A 17 13.03 11.60 -0.29
C MET A 17 13.94 12.40 0.64
N ILE A 18 14.13 11.94 1.89
CA ILE A 18 15.02 12.60 2.86
C ILE A 18 16.47 12.57 2.39
N ALA A 19 16.93 11.45 1.83
CA ALA A 19 18.30 11.27 1.39
C ALA A 19 18.58 11.86 0.00
N GLY A 20 17.54 12.18 -0.78
CA GLY A 20 17.67 12.70 -2.15
C GLY A 20 18.22 11.69 -3.14
N VAL A 21 18.00 10.39 -2.88
CA VAL A 21 18.57 9.26 -3.68
C VAL A 21 17.52 8.50 -4.49
N GLY A 22 16.26 8.91 -4.43
CA GLY A 22 15.15 8.29 -5.15
C GLY A 22 13.99 9.26 -5.31
N GLU A 23 12.96 8.82 -6.02
CA GLU A 23 11.76 9.63 -6.29
C GLU A 23 10.62 9.37 -5.28
N GLY A 24 10.79 8.41 -4.36
CA GLY A 24 9.82 8.16 -3.28
C GLY A 24 8.44 7.80 -3.81
N HIS A 25 8.32 6.64 -4.47
CA HIS A 25 7.08 6.22 -5.13
C HIS A 25 6.24 5.28 -4.27
N VAL A 26 4.94 5.58 -4.15
CA VAL A 26 3.95 4.66 -3.57
C VAL A 26 2.69 4.74 -4.42
N ASN A 27 2.24 3.62 -5.00
CA ASN A 27 0.97 3.57 -5.72
C ASN A 27 -0.18 3.25 -4.77
N TYR A 28 -0.88 4.29 -4.32
CA TYR A 28 -2.01 4.16 -3.41
C TYR A 28 -3.27 3.54 -4.03
N GLU A 29 -3.37 3.56 -5.37
CA GLU A 29 -4.53 3.02 -6.08
C GLU A 29 -4.50 1.49 -6.19
N THR A 30 -3.37 0.85 -5.90
CA THR A 30 -3.19 -0.60 -6.12
C THR A 30 -2.67 -1.35 -4.90
N ILE A 31 -2.90 -0.83 -3.68
CA ILE A 31 -2.48 -1.49 -2.44
C ILE A 31 -3.38 -2.71 -2.19
N PRO A 32 -2.85 -3.95 -2.20
CA PRO A 32 -3.64 -5.14 -1.91
C PRO A 32 -4.00 -5.23 -0.43
N SER A 33 -5.13 -5.84 -0.12
CA SER A 33 -5.56 -6.09 1.26
C SER A 33 -6.22 -7.45 1.40
N VAL A 34 -6.10 -8.04 2.59
CA VAL A 34 -6.70 -9.33 2.95
C VAL A 34 -7.39 -9.20 4.30
N ILE A 35 -8.58 -9.77 4.40
CA ILE A 35 -9.34 -9.95 5.65
C ILE A 35 -9.38 -11.45 5.95
N TYR A 36 -8.72 -11.84 7.04
CA TYR A 36 -8.60 -13.24 7.46
C TYR A 36 -9.84 -13.75 8.22
N THR A 37 -10.98 -13.75 7.54
CA THR A 37 -12.23 -14.38 7.99
C THR A 37 -12.41 -15.78 7.40
N HIS A 38 -13.53 -16.45 7.68
CA HIS A 38 -13.90 -17.69 7.00
C HIS A 38 -15.29 -17.56 6.36
N PRO A 39 -15.41 -17.47 5.03
CA PRO A 39 -14.33 -17.47 4.03
C PRO A 39 -13.46 -16.19 4.11
N GLU A 40 -12.27 -16.28 3.52
CA GLU A 40 -11.31 -15.18 3.43
C GLU A 40 -11.73 -14.20 2.33
N ILE A 41 -11.36 -12.93 2.48
CA ILE A 41 -11.66 -11.88 1.49
C ILE A 41 -10.35 -11.19 1.11
N ALA A 42 -10.11 -11.05 -0.20
CA ALA A 42 -8.98 -10.30 -0.74
C ALA A 42 -9.49 -9.26 -1.74
N GLY A 43 -8.81 -8.11 -1.80
CA GLY A 43 -9.15 -7.03 -2.71
C GLY A 43 -7.97 -6.14 -3.05
N VAL A 44 -8.05 -5.48 -4.19
CA VAL A 44 -7.09 -4.48 -4.67
C VAL A 44 -7.83 -3.47 -5.54
N GLY A 45 -7.44 -2.21 -5.49
CA GLY A 45 -8.05 -1.16 -6.30
C GLY A 45 -9.38 -0.67 -5.76
N LYS A 46 -10.11 0.04 -6.63
CA LYS A 46 -11.43 0.60 -6.38
C LYS A 46 -12.51 -0.49 -6.49
N THR A 47 -13.63 -0.26 -5.83
CA THR A 47 -14.85 -1.05 -6.04
C THR A 47 -15.58 -0.60 -7.31
N GLU A 48 -16.63 -1.32 -7.74
CA GLU A 48 -17.42 -0.91 -8.90
C GLU A 48 -18.19 0.41 -8.70
N GLU A 49 -18.45 0.81 -7.44
CA GLU A 49 -19.19 2.03 -7.10
C GLU A 49 -18.28 3.29 -7.06
N GLU A 50 -16.95 3.11 -7.09
CA GLU A 50 -15.92 4.15 -6.96
C GLU A 50 -15.17 4.43 -8.28
#